data_AF-A0A9C7PKA1-F1
#
_entry.id   AF-A0A9C7PKA1-F1
#
_cell.length_a   1.000
_cell.length_b   1.000
_cell.length_c   1.000
_cell.angle_alpha   90.00
_cell.angle_beta   90.00
_cell.angle_gamma   90.00
#
_symmetry.space_group_name_H-M   'P 1'
#
loop_
_entity.id
_entity.type
_entity.pdbx_description
1 polymer ?
#
loop_
_entity_poly.entity_id
_entity_poly.type
_entity_poly.pdbx_seq_one_letter_code
_entity_poly.pdbx_strand_id
1 'polypeptide(L)'
;MAAAQMPDLIVTVDNGISSVEGVSAAQALGISVLITDHHLPGDSLPTADVIVNPNQPECQFPSKSLAGVGVMFYVLSAVRAALRERGWFSAEGIEEPNLGDALDLVALGTVADVVPLDRNNRILVAAGLARIRAAAHGRASSAFEVAGRDHRQASAGDLGFIVGPRLNAAGRL
;
A
#
# COMPACT_ATOMS: atom_id res chain seq x y z
N MET A 1 -12.03 14.82 -11.78
CA MET A 1 -10.80 15.34 -11.13
C MET A 1 -9.55 15.01 -11.92
N ALA A 2 -9.23 13.73 -12.17
CA ALA A 2 -8.07 13.36 -12.99
C ALA A 2 -8.10 13.97 -14.41
N ALA A 3 -9.25 13.99 -15.07
CA ALA A 3 -9.43 14.62 -16.38
C ALA A 3 -9.01 16.11 -16.44
N ALA A 4 -9.07 16.83 -15.30
CA ALA A 4 -8.65 18.23 -15.25
C ALA A 4 -7.12 18.39 -15.20
N GLN A 5 -6.39 17.35 -14.77
CA GLN A 5 -4.93 17.35 -14.69
C GLN A 5 -4.27 16.68 -15.91
N MET A 6 -5.04 15.90 -16.69
CA MET A 6 -4.57 15.13 -17.86
C MET A 6 -3.25 14.38 -17.60
N PRO A 7 -3.18 13.52 -16.57
CA PRO A 7 -1.97 12.75 -16.29
C PRO A 7 -1.73 11.70 -17.39
N ASP A 8 -0.48 11.33 -17.62
CA ASP A 8 -0.15 10.21 -18.51
C ASP A 8 -0.56 8.85 -17.89
N LEU A 9 -0.53 8.76 -16.55
CA LEU A 9 -0.78 7.54 -15.79
C LEU A 9 -1.57 7.83 -14.51
N ILE A 10 -2.60 7.03 -14.25
CA ILE A 10 -3.26 6.90 -12.96
C ILE A 10 -2.76 5.64 -12.27
N VAL A 11 -2.30 5.78 -11.02
CA VAL A 11 -1.98 4.65 -10.14
C VAL A 11 -3.02 4.62 -9.04
N THR A 12 -3.85 3.58 -9.00
CA THR A 12 -4.77 3.37 -7.87
C THR A 12 -4.02 2.74 -6.70
N VAL A 13 -4.46 3.03 -5.49
CA VAL A 13 -3.97 2.39 -4.26
C VAL A 13 -5.17 1.93 -3.48
N ASP A 14 -5.17 0.65 -3.10
CA ASP A 14 -6.21 0.05 -2.26
C ASP A 14 -7.63 0.14 -2.86
N ASN A 15 -7.71 0.22 -4.20
CA ASN A 15 -8.96 0.33 -4.93
C ASN A 15 -8.74 0.04 -6.43
N GLY A 16 -9.81 -0.12 -7.17
CA GLY A 16 -9.81 -0.11 -8.63
C GLY A 16 -10.13 -1.45 -9.28
N ILE A 17 -9.98 -2.60 -8.61
CA ILE A 17 -10.19 -3.92 -9.23
C ILE A 17 -11.62 -4.13 -9.75
N SER A 18 -12.60 -3.39 -9.21
CA SER A 18 -14.00 -3.42 -9.65
C SER A 18 -14.41 -2.16 -10.43
N SER A 19 -13.49 -1.24 -10.71
CA SER A 19 -13.79 0.07 -11.32
C SER A 19 -13.80 0.05 -12.84
N VAL A 20 -14.62 -0.82 -13.45
CA VAL A 20 -14.67 -1.03 -14.91
C VAL A 20 -14.96 0.28 -15.67
N GLU A 21 -16.03 0.98 -15.31
CA GLU A 21 -16.42 2.23 -15.98
C GLU A 21 -15.41 3.35 -15.74
N GLY A 22 -14.85 3.45 -14.53
CA GLY A 22 -13.86 4.47 -14.18
C GLY A 22 -12.57 4.32 -14.98
N VAL A 23 -12.10 3.09 -15.16
CA VAL A 23 -10.93 2.78 -16.00
C VAL A 23 -11.22 3.07 -17.46
N SER A 24 -12.36 2.63 -17.97
CA SER A 24 -12.76 2.89 -19.37
C SER A 24 -12.84 4.39 -19.66
N ALA A 25 -13.38 5.18 -18.74
CA ALA A 25 -13.46 6.64 -18.87
C ALA A 25 -12.07 7.30 -18.88
N ALA A 26 -11.12 6.82 -18.07
CA ALA A 26 -9.74 7.32 -18.10
C ALA A 26 -9.04 6.98 -19.42
N GLN A 27 -9.17 5.75 -19.89
CA GLN A 27 -8.57 5.30 -21.15
C GLN A 27 -9.16 6.01 -22.37
N ALA A 28 -10.46 6.33 -22.35
CA ALA A 28 -11.10 7.15 -23.39
C ALA A 28 -10.51 8.57 -23.50
N LEU A 29 -9.86 9.06 -22.43
CA LEU A 29 -9.12 10.32 -22.41
C LEU A 29 -7.62 10.14 -22.74
N GLY A 30 -7.20 8.94 -23.13
CA GLY A 30 -5.79 8.62 -23.43
C GLY A 30 -4.92 8.44 -22.19
N ILE A 31 -5.52 8.26 -21.01
CA ILE A 31 -4.81 8.11 -19.73
C ILE A 31 -4.59 6.63 -19.44
N SER A 32 -3.33 6.22 -19.20
CA SER A 32 -3.01 4.84 -18.78
C SER A 32 -3.45 4.60 -17.34
N VAL A 33 -3.79 3.36 -16.99
CA VAL A 33 -4.20 2.99 -15.63
C VAL A 33 -3.44 1.77 -15.11
N LEU A 34 -2.75 1.96 -13.98
CA LEU A 34 -2.20 0.90 -13.14
C LEU A 34 -3.09 0.73 -11.91
N ILE A 35 -3.69 -0.44 -11.75
CA ILE A 35 -4.45 -0.80 -10.56
C ILE A 35 -3.53 -1.47 -9.55
N THR A 36 -3.48 -0.95 -8.32
CA THR A 36 -2.92 -1.67 -7.17
C THR A 36 -3.99 -1.82 -6.09
N ASP A 37 -4.41 -3.06 -5.85
CA ASP A 37 -5.58 -3.36 -5.04
C ASP A 37 -5.44 -4.75 -4.40
N HIS A 38 -6.31 -5.05 -3.45
CA HIS A 38 -6.40 -6.34 -2.80
C HIS A 38 -7.84 -6.84 -2.62
N HIS A 39 -8.85 -6.03 -2.96
CA HIS A 39 -10.23 -6.44 -2.91
C HIS A 39 -10.53 -7.62 -3.84
N LEU A 40 -11.65 -8.32 -3.60
CA LEU A 40 -12.13 -9.35 -4.51
C LEU A 40 -12.55 -8.71 -5.85
N PRO A 41 -12.24 -9.34 -6.99
CA PRO A 41 -12.71 -8.87 -8.29
C PRO A 41 -14.23 -9.02 -8.40
N GLY A 42 -14.84 -8.16 -9.22
CA GLY A 42 -16.22 -8.34 -9.67
C GLY A 42 -16.36 -9.40 -10.77
N ASP A 43 -17.54 -9.48 -11.38
CA ASP A 43 -17.84 -10.43 -12.46
C ASP A 43 -16.95 -10.24 -13.70
N SER A 44 -16.46 -9.02 -13.91
CA SER A 44 -15.51 -8.66 -14.95
C SER A 44 -14.38 -7.82 -14.38
N LEU A 45 -13.21 -7.90 -15.02
CA LEU A 45 -12.07 -7.06 -14.68
C LEU A 45 -12.05 -5.79 -15.55
N PRO A 46 -11.59 -4.65 -15.01
CA PRO A 46 -11.30 -3.47 -15.80
C PRO A 46 -10.23 -3.76 -16.84
N THR A 47 -10.28 -3.06 -17.97
CA THR A 47 -9.30 -3.14 -19.07
C THR A 47 -8.01 -2.35 -18.76
N ALA A 48 -7.65 -2.20 -17.48
CA ALA A 48 -6.49 -1.44 -17.06
C ALA A 48 -5.20 -2.00 -17.66
N ASP A 49 -4.25 -1.13 -17.96
CA ASP A 49 -2.98 -1.47 -18.59
C ASP A 49 -2.19 -2.48 -17.74
N VAL A 50 -2.27 -2.33 -16.41
CA VAL A 50 -1.68 -3.26 -15.45
C VAL A 50 -2.60 -3.41 -14.25
N ILE A 51 -2.76 -4.64 -13.76
CA ILE A 51 -3.44 -4.94 -12.50
C ILE A 51 -2.49 -5.71 -11.60
N VAL A 52 -2.27 -5.19 -10.40
CA VAL A 52 -1.56 -5.86 -9.31
C VAL A 52 -2.55 -6.10 -8.18
N ASN A 53 -3.14 -7.29 -8.16
CA ASN A 53 -4.02 -7.71 -7.09
C ASN A 53 -3.82 -9.21 -6.76
N PRO A 54 -3.57 -9.59 -5.48
CA PRO A 54 -3.40 -10.99 -5.09
C PRO A 54 -4.64 -11.84 -5.34
N ASN A 55 -5.83 -11.24 -5.38
CA ASN A 55 -7.13 -11.89 -5.55
C ASN A 55 -7.66 -11.86 -6.99
N GLN A 56 -6.92 -11.30 -7.95
CA GLN A 56 -7.33 -11.39 -9.36
C GLN A 56 -7.29 -12.85 -9.85
N PRO A 57 -8.13 -13.22 -10.83
CA PRO A 57 -8.15 -14.54 -11.43
C PRO A 57 -6.75 -15.02 -11.84
N GLU A 58 -6.49 -16.31 -11.64
CA GLU A 58 -5.24 -16.99 -12.02
C GLU A 58 -3.95 -16.50 -11.32
N CYS A 59 -4.04 -15.50 -10.45
CA CYS A 59 -2.90 -15.07 -9.65
C CYS A 59 -2.45 -16.20 -8.72
N GLN A 60 -1.18 -16.60 -8.82
CA GLN A 60 -0.61 -17.67 -8.00
C GLN A 60 0.03 -17.17 -6.70
N PHE A 61 -0.04 -15.86 -6.43
CA PHE A 61 0.54 -15.30 -5.21
C PHE A 61 -0.10 -15.93 -3.96
N PRO A 62 0.69 -16.48 -3.03
CA PRO A 62 0.16 -17.34 -1.95
C PRO A 62 -0.59 -16.56 -0.86
N SER A 63 -0.21 -15.30 -0.62
CA SER A 63 -0.81 -14.47 0.43
C SER A 63 -2.03 -13.73 -0.12
N LYS A 64 -3.18 -14.41 -0.17
CA LYS A 64 -4.46 -13.84 -0.62
C LYS A 64 -5.05 -12.79 0.31
N SER A 65 -4.56 -12.73 1.54
CA SER A 65 -5.00 -11.76 2.56
C SER A 65 -4.14 -10.48 2.59
N LEU A 66 -3.22 -10.28 1.64
CA LEU A 66 -2.36 -9.10 1.64
C LEU A 66 -3.21 -7.82 1.61
N ALA A 67 -2.94 -6.86 2.49
CA ALA A 67 -3.62 -5.55 2.47
C ALA A 67 -3.13 -4.69 1.31
N GLY A 68 -3.91 -3.67 0.88
CA GLY A 68 -3.50 -2.76 -0.21
C GLY A 68 -2.16 -2.08 0.04
N VAL A 69 -1.85 -1.70 1.29
CA VAL A 69 -0.52 -1.17 1.65
C VAL A 69 0.61 -2.18 1.43
N GLY A 70 0.34 -3.47 1.62
CA GLY A 70 1.28 -4.54 1.33
C GLY A 70 1.47 -4.75 -0.17
N VAL A 71 0.41 -4.61 -0.96
CA VAL A 71 0.48 -4.64 -2.43
C VAL A 71 1.39 -3.51 -2.93
N MET A 72 1.14 -2.28 -2.49
CA MET A 72 1.98 -1.12 -2.84
C MET A 72 3.44 -1.29 -2.39
N PHE A 73 3.66 -1.87 -1.20
CA PHE A 73 5.02 -2.16 -0.73
C PHE A 73 5.79 -3.11 -1.67
N TYR A 74 5.15 -4.14 -2.21
CA TYR A 74 5.77 -5.01 -3.21
C TYR A 74 5.95 -4.34 -4.56
N VAL A 75 5.01 -3.50 -5.01
CA VAL A 75 5.16 -2.69 -6.23
C VAL A 75 6.40 -1.79 -6.11
N LEU A 76 6.52 -1.03 -5.01
CA LEU A 76 7.69 -0.19 -4.76
C LEU A 76 8.98 -1.00 -4.69
N SER A 77 8.93 -2.20 -4.11
CA SER A 77 10.08 -3.12 -4.06
C SER A 77 10.54 -3.56 -5.45
N ALA A 78 9.60 -3.91 -6.32
CA ALA A 78 9.88 -4.28 -7.70
C ALA A 78 10.39 -3.09 -8.53
N VAL A 79 9.77 -1.91 -8.38
CA VAL A 79 10.21 -0.68 -9.06
C VAL A 79 11.64 -0.31 -8.65
N ARG A 80 11.94 -0.30 -7.35
CA ARG A 80 13.29 -0.02 -6.85
C ARG A 80 14.30 -1.01 -7.41
N ALA A 81 13.99 -2.31 -7.44
CA ALA A 81 14.87 -3.33 -8.00
C ALA A 81 15.14 -3.08 -9.49
N ALA A 82 14.10 -2.81 -10.27
CA ALA A 82 14.23 -2.54 -11.70
C ALA A 82 15.04 -1.25 -11.98
N LEU A 83 14.84 -0.19 -11.20
CA LEU A 83 15.63 1.04 -11.33
C LEU A 83 17.11 0.83 -10.97
N ARG A 84 17.39 0.02 -9.93
CA ARG A 84 18.75 -0.36 -9.56
C ARG A 84 19.44 -1.15 -10.67
N GLU A 85 18.77 -2.15 -11.24
CA GLU A 85 19.29 -2.95 -12.35
C GLU A 85 19.62 -2.11 -13.59
N ARG A 86 18.84 -1.05 -13.83
CA ARG A 86 19.06 -0.09 -14.91
C ARG A 86 20.16 0.93 -14.60
N GLY A 87 20.76 0.90 -13.41
CA GLY A 87 21.72 1.91 -12.95
C GLY A 87 21.12 3.31 -12.79
N TRP A 88 19.79 3.42 -12.76
CA TRP A 88 19.07 4.71 -12.82
C TRP A 88 19.41 5.62 -11.64
N PHE A 89 19.45 5.08 -10.42
CA PHE A 89 19.83 5.83 -9.22
C PHE A 89 21.22 6.48 -9.34
N SER A 90 22.20 5.73 -9.87
CA SER A 90 23.55 6.26 -10.07
C SER A 90 23.60 7.29 -11.19
N ALA A 91 22.85 7.10 -12.27
CA ALA A 91 22.81 8.03 -13.40
C ALA A 91 22.20 9.38 -13.00
N GLU A 92 21.15 9.35 -12.18
CA GLU A 92 20.45 10.55 -11.71
C GLU A 92 21.06 11.15 -10.42
N GLY A 93 22.08 10.51 -9.84
CA GLY A 93 22.70 10.95 -8.58
C GLY A 93 21.74 10.88 -7.38
N ILE A 94 20.79 9.95 -7.40
CA ILE A 94 19.77 9.76 -6.37
C ILE A 94 20.18 8.60 -5.46
N GLU A 95 20.15 8.79 -4.14
CA GLU A 95 20.36 7.70 -3.19
C GLU A 95 19.21 6.69 -3.27
N GLU A 96 19.57 5.40 -3.30
CA GLU A 96 18.56 4.36 -3.38
C GLU A 96 17.72 4.29 -2.08
N PRO A 97 16.37 4.32 -2.17
CA PRO A 97 15.54 4.32 -0.98
C PRO A 97 15.54 2.97 -0.24
N ASN A 98 15.69 3.04 1.08
CA ASN A 98 15.48 1.88 1.95
C ASN A 98 13.99 1.68 2.23
N LEU A 99 13.34 0.78 1.49
CA LEU A 99 11.92 0.48 1.69
C LEU A 99 11.59 -0.10 3.08
N GLY A 100 12.59 -0.59 3.83
CA GLY A 100 12.39 -0.98 5.22
C GLY A 100 11.85 0.16 6.10
N ASP A 101 12.03 1.41 5.66
CA ASP A 101 11.60 2.61 6.37
C ASP A 101 10.09 2.89 6.20
N ALA A 102 9.42 2.20 5.26
CA ALA A 102 7.97 2.24 5.08
C ALA A 102 7.24 1.12 5.85
N LEU A 103 7.96 0.18 6.47
CA LEU A 103 7.35 -0.99 7.11
C LEU A 103 6.46 -0.61 8.30
N ASP A 104 6.68 0.53 8.94
CA ASP A 104 5.83 1.05 10.00
C ASP A 104 4.41 1.38 9.47
N LEU A 105 4.33 2.04 8.32
CA LEU A 105 3.09 2.33 7.60
C LEU A 105 2.45 1.05 7.04
N VAL A 106 3.24 0.12 6.52
CA VAL A 106 2.74 -1.18 6.05
C VAL A 106 2.07 -1.94 7.20
N ALA A 107 2.71 -1.99 8.38
CA ALA A 107 2.12 -2.63 9.54
C ALA A 107 0.84 -1.94 10.00
N LEU A 108 0.85 -0.60 10.09
CA LEU A 108 -0.33 0.18 10.47
C LEU A 108 -1.50 -0.04 9.51
N GLY A 109 -1.28 0.10 8.21
CA GLY A 109 -2.31 -0.10 7.20
C GLY A 109 -2.84 -1.54 7.19
N THR A 110 -1.95 -2.53 7.26
CA THR A 110 -2.35 -3.95 7.28
C THR A 110 -3.27 -4.27 8.47
N VAL A 111 -2.95 -3.74 9.65
CA VAL A 111 -3.76 -3.98 10.85
C VAL A 111 -5.05 -3.15 10.83
N ALA A 112 -4.99 -1.90 10.35
CA ALA A 112 -6.16 -1.02 10.26
C ALA A 112 -7.20 -1.51 9.24
N ASP A 113 -6.76 -2.26 8.24
CA ASP A 113 -7.58 -2.88 7.20
C ASP A 113 -8.20 -4.23 7.65
N VAL A 114 -7.84 -4.71 8.85
CA VAL A 114 -8.46 -5.89 9.50
C VAL A 114 -8.39 -7.16 8.63
N VAL A 115 -7.44 -7.23 7.70
CA VAL A 115 -7.20 -8.44 6.91
C VAL A 115 -6.64 -9.57 7.79
N PRO A 116 -6.88 -10.84 7.41
CA PRO A 116 -6.27 -11.96 8.12
C PRO A 116 -4.75 -11.81 8.19
N LEU A 117 -4.20 -11.98 9.39
CA LEU A 117 -2.75 -12.08 9.58
C LEU A 117 -2.27 -13.47 9.16
N ASP A 118 -2.28 -13.73 7.86
CA ASP A 118 -1.64 -14.90 7.28
C ASP A 118 -0.11 -14.85 7.48
N ARG A 119 0.63 -15.85 6.98
CA ARG A 119 2.08 -15.91 7.18
C ARG A 119 2.78 -14.63 6.70
N ASN A 120 2.36 -14.07 5.56
CA ASN A 120 3.04 -12.93 4.97
C ASN A 120 2.73 -11.64 5.72
N ASN A 121 1.46 -11.39 6.00
CA ASN A 121 1.04 -10.24 6.80
C ASN A 121 1.66 -10.27 8.21
N ARG A 122 1.76 -11.44 8.85
CA ARG A 122 2.45 -11.56 10.15
C ARG A 122 3.91 -11.10 10.09
N ILE A 123 4.62 -11.44 9.02
CA ILE A 123 6.02 -11.05 8.85
C ILE A 123 6.13 -9.52 8.67
N LEU A 124 5.32 -8.95 7.78
CA LEU A 124 5.31 -7.51 7.52
C LEU A 124 4.93 -6.71 8.79
N VAL A 125 3.87 -7.14 9.48
CA VAL A 125 3.41 -6.49 10.72
C VAL A 125 4.45 -6.61 11.83
N ALA A 126 5.08 -7.78 12.01
CA ALA A 126 6.12 -7.95 13.02
C ALA A 126 7.33 -7.03 12.75
N ALA A 127 7.76 -6.92 11.49
CA ALA A 127 8.85 -6.05 11.10
C ALA A 127 8.51 -4.56 11.30
N GLY A 128 7.29 -4.14 10.91
CA GLY A 128 6.84 -2.77 11.13
C GLY A 128 6.68 -2.40 12.60
N LEU A 129 6.14 -3.31 13.43
CA LEU A 129 6.10 -3.09 14.88
C LEU A 129 7.50 -2.95 15.50
N ALA A 130 8.49 -3.71 15.02
CA ALA A 130 9.87 -3.52 15.45
C ALA A 130 10.41 -2.13 15.09
N ARG A 131 10.08 -1.61 13.89
CA ARG A 131 10.45 -0.26 13.46
C ARG A 131 9.78 0.83 14.30
N ILE A 132 8.47 0.70 14.57
CA ILE A 132 7.71 1.63 15.42
C ILE A 132 8.33 1.70 16.82
N ARG A 133 8.63 0.54 17.42
CA ARG A 133 9.21 0.49 18.76
C ARG A 133 10.61 1.11 18.85
N ALA A 134 11.37 1.03 17.77
CA ALA A 134 12.67 1.67 17.64
C ALA A 134 12.61 3.18 17.33
N ALA A 135 11.41 3.77 17.15
CA ALA A 135 11.22 5.12 16.59
C ALA A 135 11.93 5.31 15.23
N ALA A 136 12.13 4.24 14.47
CA ALA A 136 12.77 4.32 13.17
C ALA A 136 11.77 4.96 12.18
N HIS A 137 12.10 6.16 11.69
CA HIS A 137 11.37 6.92 10.67
C HIS A 137 9.99 7.48 11.05
N GLY A 138 9.68 7.64 12.34
CA GLY A 138 8.78 8.68 12.90
C GLY A 138 7.29 8.71 12.52
N ARG A 139 6.88 8.10 11.40
CA ARG A 139 5.56 8.36 10.80
C ARG A 139 4.46 7.70 11.61
N ALA A 140 4.52 6.38 11.79
CA ALA A 140 3.53 5.71 12.63
C ALA A 140 3.75 5.99 14.13
N SER A 141 4.98 6.21 14.60
CA SER A 141 5.25 6.52 16.02
C SER A 141 4.65 7.87 16.44
N SER A 142 4.63 8.87 15.56
CA SER A 142 3.96 10.16 15.84
C SER A 142 2.47 9.98 16.13
N ALA A 143 1.82 8.99 15.50
CA ALA A 143 0.41 8.69 15.75
C ALA A 143 0.18 8.06 17.14
N PHE A 144 1.19 7.38 17.70
CA PHE A 144 1.14 6.90 19.09
C PHE A 144 1.24 8.06 20.09
N GLU A 145 2.09 9.06 19.81
CA GLU A 145 2.20 10.26 20.66
C GLU A 145 0.88 11.01 20.73
N VAL A 146 0.24 11.26 19.58
CA VAL A 146 -1.10 11.88 19.49
C VAL A 146 -2.16 11.04 20.21
N ALA A 147 -2.01 9.72 20.21
CA ALA A 147 -2.91 8.81 20.92
C ALA A 147 -2.65 8.70 22.43
N GLY A 148 -1.61 9.38 22.96
CA GLY A 148 -1.22 9.27 24.37
C GLY A 148 -0.67 7.88 24.73
N ARG A 149 -0.02 7.19 23.79
CA ARG A 149 0.54 5.85 23.96
C ARG A 149 2.05 5.85 23.76
N ASP A 150 2.74 4.98 24.48
CA ASP A 150 4.17 4.77 24.32
C ASP A 150 4.43 3.86 23.11
N HIS A 151 4.97 4.44 22.03
CA HIS A 151 5.30 3.70 20.81
C HIS A 151 6.30 2.54 21.05
N ARG A 152 7.11 2.60 22.12
CA ARG A 152 8.07 1.52 22.49
C ARG A 152 7.36 0.24 22.93
N GLN A 153 6.10 0.35 23.33
CA GLN A 153 5.24 -0.77 23.68
C GLN A 153 4.22 -1.12 22.60
N ALA A 154 4.33 -0.52 21.40
CA ALA A 154 3.38 -0.71 20.31
C ALA A 154 3.08 -2.19 20.05
N SER A 155 1.80 -2.51 19.99
CA SER A 155 1.29 -3.83 19.62
C SER A 155 0.35 -3.74 18.43
N ALA A 156 0.05 -4.88 17.80
CA ALA A 156 -1.00 -4.92 16.77
C ALA A 156 -2.36 -4.46 17.33
N GLY A 157 -2.65 -4.71 18.61
CA GLY A 157 -3.86 -4.22 19.27
C GLY A 157 -3.92 -2.69 19.29
N ASP A 158 -2.80 -2.02 19.61
CA ASP A 158 -2.75 -0.55 19.58
C ASP A 158 -2.96 0.01 18.16
N LEU A 159 -2.36 -0.64 17.15
CA LEU A 159 -2.57 -0.26 15.76
C LEU A 159 -4.05 -0.39 15.37
N GLY A 160 -4.71 -1.50 15.71
CA GLY A 160 -6.09 -1.77 15.30
C GLY A 160 -7.16 -1.00 16.07
N PHE A 161 -6.96 -0.76 17.36
CA PHE A 161 -8.01 -0.18 18.23
C PHE A 161 -7.77 1.28 18.61
N ILE A 162 -6.54 1.78 18.45
CA ILE A 162 -6.17 3.13 18.91
C ILE A 162 -5.74 3.99 17.73
N VAL A 163 -4.73 3.56 16.98
CA VAL A 163 -4.12 4.37 15.93
C VAL A 163 -4.97 4.35 14.65
N GLY A 164 -5.30 3.17 14.14
CA GLY A 164 -6.08 2.97 12.91
C GLY A 164 -7.43 3.73 12.91
N PRO A 165 -8.26 3.62 13.97
CA PRO A 165 -9.54 4.34 14.03
C PRO A 165 -9.39 5.86 13.95
N ARG A 166 -8.30 6.43 14.48
CA ARG A 166 -8.04 7.88 14.40
C ARG A 166 -7.74 8.35 12.99
N LEU A 167 -6.97 7.56 12.23
CA LEU A 167 -6.73 7.85 10.82
C LEU A 167 -8.02 7.71 10.00
N ASN A 168 -8.79 6.65 10.24
CA ASN A 168 -10.05 6.41 9.54
C ASN A 168 -11.12 7.46 9.84
N ALA A 169 -11.09 8.08 11.02
CA ALA A 169 -12.03 9.15 11.38
C ALA A 169 -11.88 10.38 10.47
N ALA A 170 -10.67 10.72 10.03
CA ALA A 170 -10.43 11.88 9.16
C ALA A 170 -11.13 11.74 7.80
N GLY A 171 -11.26 10.52 7.27
CA GLY A 171 -11.96 10.26 6.00
C GLY A 171 -13.49 10.11 6.13
N ARG A 172 -14.04 10.15 7.35
CA ARG A 172 -15.48 9.99 7.63
C ARG A 172 -16.16 11.29 8.07
N LEU A 173 -15.40 12.37 8.21
CA LEU A 173 -15.86 13.73 8.48
C LEU A 173 -15.99 14.51 7.18
#